data_AF-A0A940UVJ9-F1
#
_entry.id   AF-A0A940UVJ9-F1
#
_cell.length_a   1.000
_cell.length_b   1.000
_cell.length_c   1.000
_cell.angle_alpha   90.00
_cell.angle_beta   90.00
_cell.angle_gamma   90.00
#
_symmetry.space_group_name_H-M   'P 1'
#
loop_
_entity.id
_entity.type
_entity.pdbx_description
1 polymer ?
#
loop_
_entity_poly.entity_id
_entity_poly.type
_entity_poly.pdbx_seq_one_letter_code
_entity_poly.pdbx_strand_id
1 'polypeptide(L)'
;MEILSNFIAISLRLWNSVSIMDLLSNLPGLIGILFKNPIIFVLVFPILVFSLVIHEVSHGWVAFLMGDQTAKWLGRLSLNPLKHLDPFGTIALLVFGFGWARPVPVNYLNFRDLRKGIFLVA
;
A
#
# COMPACT_ATOMS: atom_id res chain seq x y z
N MET A 1 -51.28 3.65 -11.55
CA MET A 1 -50.38 2.89 -12.43
C MET A 1 -49.34 3.78 -13.12
N GLU A 2 -49.71 4.97 -13.59
CA GLU A 2 -48.83 5.91 -14.32
C GLU A 2 -47.62 6.43 -13.52
N ILE A 3 -47.79 6.68 -12.21
CA ILE A 3 -46.69 7.09 -11.32
C ILE A 3 -45.63 5.98 -11.21
N LEU A 4 -46.08 4.72 -11.08
CA LEU A 4 -45.19 3.58 -10.97
C LEU A 4 -44.43 3.32 -12.28
N SER A 5 -45.09 3.44 -13.43
CA SER A 5 -44.43 3.32 -14.73
C SER A 5 -43.42 4.44 -14.99
N ASN A 6 -43.73 5.67 -14.59
CA ASN A 6 -42.80 6.80 -14.71
C ASN A 6 -41.58 6.62 -13.80
N PHE A 7 -41.77 6.14 -12.57
CA PHE A 7 -40.67 5.85 -11.65
C PHE A 7 -39.74 4.75 -12.19
N ILE A 8 -40.30 3.67 -12.74
CA ILE A 8 -39.53 2.58 -13.35
C ILE A 8 -38.78 3.08 -14.59
N ALA A 9 -39.42 3.87 -15.46
CA ALA A 9 -38.79 4.42 -16.65
C ALA A 9 -37.63 5.37 -16.31
N ILE A 10 -37.78 6.23 -15.30
CA ILE A 10 -36.71 7.11 -14.81
C ILE A 10 -35.56 6.28 -14.23
N SER A 11 -35.86 5.28 -13.41
CA SER A 11 -34.85 4.40 -12.80
C SER A 11 -34.07 3.61 -13.86
N LEU A 12 -34.75 3.06 -14.86
CA LEU A 12 -34.12 2.36 -15.99
C LEU A 12 -33.27 3.31 -16.84
N ARG A 13 -33.72 4.55 -17.05
CA ARG A 13 -32.97 5.56 -17.81
C ARG A 13 -31.71 6.01 -17.06
N LEU A 14 -31.79 6.15 -15.74
CA LEU A 14 -30.63 6.45 -14.88
C LEU A 14 -29.66 5.26 -14.84
N TRP A 15 -30.16 4.02 -14.71
CA TRP A 15 -29.34 2.82 -14.73
C TRP A 15 -28.59 2.65 -16.06
N ASN A 16 -29.27 2.91 -17.19
CA ASN A 16 -28.68 2.84 -18.52
C ASN A 16 -27.72 4.02 -18.84
N SER A 17 -27.62 5.01 -17.95
CA SER A 17 -26.75 6.18 -18.12
C SER A 17 -25.42 6.08 -17.38
N VAL A 18 -25.29 5.16 -16.42
CA VAL A 18 -24.05 4.92 -15.67
C VAL A 18 -23.24 3.84 -16.37
N SER A 19 -22.06 4.19 -16.87
CA SER A 19 -21.16 3.20 -17.45
C SER A 19 -20.38 2.44 -16.37
N ILE A 20 -19.94 1.23 -16.68
CA ILE A 20 -19.02 0.48 -15.79
C ILE A 20 -17.75 1.30 -15.53
N MET A 21 -17.30 2.10 -16.50
CA MET A 21 -16.12 2.95 -16.33
C MET A 21 -16.35 4.09 -15.34
N ASP A 22 -17.57 4.63 -15.27
CA ASP A 22 -17.95 5.62 -14.25
C ASP A 22 -17.94 4.99 -12.86
N LEU A 23 -18.44 3.75 -12.72
CA LEU A 23 -18.37 3.02 -11.46
C LEU A 23 -16.91 2.77 -11.03
N LEU A 24 -16.08 2.29 -11.96
CA LEU A 24 -14.69 1.91 -11.70
C LEU A 24 -13.79 3.11 -11.37
N SER A 25 -13.99 4.24 -12.06
CA SER A 25 -13.21 5.47 -11.82
C SER A 25 -13.58 6.19 -10.52
N ASN A 26 -14.74 5.88 -9.94
CA ASN A 26 -15.18 6.37 -8.62
C ASN A 26 -14.83 5.41 -7.47
N LEU A 27 -14.16 4.27 -7.74
CA LEU A 27 -13.69 3.39 -6.68
C LEU A 27 -12.65 4.11 -5.80
N PRO A 28 -12.59 3.81 -4.49
CA PRO A 28 -11.53 4.30 -3.64
C PRO A 28 -10.16 3.69 -3.98
N GLY A 29 -9.12 4.26 -3.37
CA GLY A 29 -7.76 3.75 -3.46
C GLY A 29 -7.10 3.89 -4.83
N LEU A 30 -6.06 3.08 -5.05
CA LEU A 30 -5.30 3.12 -6.29
C LEU A 30 -6.07 2.54 -7.48
N ILE A 31 -7.05 1.66 -7.23
CA ILE A 31 -7.91 1.11 -8.30
C ILE A 31 -8.72 2.22 -8.97
N GLY A 32 -9.29 3.15 -8.20
CA GLY A 32 -9.97 4.31 -8.80
C GLY A 32 -9.04 5.15 -9.67
N ILE A 33 -7.80 5.37 -9.21
CA ILE A 33 -6.78 6.10 -9.98
C ILE A 33 -6.42 5.36 -11.26
N LEU A 34 -6.32 4.02 -11.25
CA LEU A 34 -6.04 3.22 -12.43
C LEU A 34 -7.06 3.47 -13.55
N PHE A 35 -8.35 3.45 -13.23
CA PHE A 35 -9.42 3.64 -14.21
C PHE A 35 -9.68 5.11 -14.56
N LYS A 36 -9.40 6.03 -13.63
CA LYS A 36 -9.55 7.48 -13.87
C LYS A 36 -8.39 8.06 -14.68
N ASN A 37 -7.16 7.66 -14.37
CA ASN A 37 -5.95 8.12 -15.05
C ASN A 37 -4.82 7.07 -14.93
N PRO A 38 -4.68 6.15 -15.90
CA PRO A 38 -3.73 5.04 -15.81
C PRO A 38 -2.27 5.51 -15.78
N ILE A 39 -1.96 6.69 -16.34
CA ILE A 39 -0.61 7.26 -16.31
C ILE A 39 -0.22 7.60 -14.88
N ILE A 40 -1.12 8.23 -14.11
CA ILE A 40 -0.87 8.56 -12.71
C ILE A 40 -0.69 7.28 -11.89
N PHE A 41 -1.49 6.24 -12.15
CA PHE A 41 -1.34 4.96 -11.46
C PHE A 41 0.06 4.35 -11.66
N VAL A 42 0.54 4.30 -12.91
CA VAL A 42 1.86 3.74 -13.24
C VAL A 42 3.01 4.54 -12.60
N LEU A 43 2.82 5.83 -12.33
CA LEU A 43 3.80 6.64 -11.60
C LEU A 43 3.72 6.42 -10.09
N VAL A 44 2.52 6.50 -9.52
CA VAL A 44 2.30 6.48 -8.06
C VAL A 44 2.54 5.10 -7.47
N PHE A 45 2.06 4.02 -8.11
CA PHE A 45 2.13 2.69 -7.52
C PHE A 45 3.58 2.21 -7.28
N PRO A 46 4.52 2.29 -8.24
CA PRO A 46 5.91 1.94 -7.98
C PRO A 46 6.57 2.84 -6.92
N ILE A 47 6.27 4.15 -6.93
CA ILE A 47 6.82 5.09 -5.94
C ILE A 47 6.39 4.68 -4.53
N LEU A 48 5.11 4.36 -4.32
CA LEU A 48 4.61 3.90 -3.02
C LEU A 48 5.25 2.58 -2.59
N VAL A 49 5.33 1.61 -3.50
CA VAL A 49 5.96 0.30 -3.23
C VAL A 49 7.42 0.48 -2.84
N PHE A 50 8.20 1.24 -3.60
CA PHE A 50 9.61 1.46 -3.30
C PHE A 50 9.82 2.35 -2.06
N SER A 51 8.94 3.32 -1.81
CA SER A 51 8.97 4.12 -0.58
C SER A 51 8.82 3.23 0.65
N LEU A 52 7.89 2.27 0.63
CA LEU A 52 7.72 1.29 1.71
C LEU A 52 8.95 0.39 1.85
N VAL A 53 9.49 -0.11 0.74
CA VAL A 53 10.71 -0.95 0.76
C VAL A 53 11.88 -0.20 1.37
N ILE A 54 12.13 1.04 0.95
CA ILE A 54 13.24 1.85 1.43
C ILE A 54 13.06 2.17 2.92
N HIS A 55 11.83 2.51 3.36
CA HIS A 55 11.52 2.72 4.78
C HIS A 55 11.91 1.50 5.62
N GLU A 56 11.45 0.32 5.25
CA GLU A 56 11.72 -0.93 5.97
C GLU A 56 13.20 -1.34 5.94
N VAL A 57 13.84 -1.19 4.77
CA VAL A 57 15.29 -1.45 4.65
C VAL A 57 16.09 -0.46 5.49
N SER A 58 15.63 0.78 5.65
CA SER A 58 16.32 1.79 6.48
C SER A 58 16.30 1.38 7.95
N HIS A 59 15.14 0.93 8.46
CA HIS A 59 15.03 0.37 9.81
C HIS A 59 16.01 -0.78 10.03
N GLY A 60 16.02 -1.75 9.11
CA GLY A 60 16.96 -2.87 9.16
C GLY A 60 18.43 -2.44 9.05
N TRP A 61 18.73 -1.44 8.22
CA TRP A 61 20.08 -0.95 8.01
C TRP A 61 20.62 -0.24 9.26
N VAL A 62 19.80 0.61 9.88
CA VAL A 62 20.17 1.27 11.13
C VAL A 62 20.31 0.25 12.26
N ALA A 63 19.42 -0.74 12.36
CA ALA A 63 19.54 -1.83 13.32
C ALA A 63 20.87 -2.60 13.13
N PHE A 64 21.26 -2.86 11.88
CA PHE A 64 22.55 -3.47 11.54
C PHE A 64 23.75 -2.63 12.00
N LEU A 65 23.71 -1.31 11.78
CA LEU A 65 24.76 -0.39 12.26
C LEU A 65 24.83 -0.35 13.78
N MET A 66 23.69 -0.52 14.47
CA MET A 66 23.61 -0.57 15.94
C MET A 66 24.03 -1.91 16.54
N GLY A 67 24.25 -2.95 15.73
CA GLY A 67 24.78 -4.25 16.14
C GLY A 67 23.86 -5.44 15.86
N ASP A 68 22.61 -5.20 15.44
CA ASP A 68 21.65 -6.28 15.18
C ASP A 68 21.77 -6.83 13.75
N GLN A 69 22.28 -8.05 13.62
CA GLN A 69 22.43 -8.72 12.32
C GLN A 69 21.16 -9.48 11.87
N THR A 70 20.08 -9.48 12.65
CA THR A 70 18.87 -10.29 12.41
C THR A 70 18.28 -10.05 11.00
N ALA A 71 18.04 -8.80 10.63
CA ALA A 71 17.51 -8.45 9.30
C ALA A 71 18.45 -8.87 8.16
N LYS A 72 19.77 -8.81 8.38
CA LYS A 72 20.79 -9.22 7.40
C LYS A 72 20.77 -10.73 7.19
N TRP A 73 20.77 -11.52 8.26
CA TRP A 73 20.75 -12.97 8.21
C TRP A 73 19.46 -13.52 7.58
N LEU A 74 18.33 -12.85 7.82
CA LEU A 74 17.05 -13.19 7.18
C LEU A 74 16.93 -12.69 5.74
N GLY A 75 17.98 -12.06 5.19
CA GLY A 75 17.99 -11.53 3.83
C GLY A 75 16.96 -10.43 3.60
N ARG A 76 16.57 -9.70 4.66
CA ARG A 76 15.59 -8.61 4.66
C ARG A 76 16.24 -7.26 4.32
N LEU A 77 17.57 -7.13 4.37
CA LEU A 77 18.30 -5.98 3.82
C LEU A 77 18.42 -6.08 2.29
N SER A 78 17.29 -5.97 1.60
CA SER A 78 17.18 -6.16 0.15
C SER A 78 16.16 -5.18 -0.43
N LEU A 79 16.43 -4.60 -1.60
CA LEU A 79 15.48 -3.75 -2.31
C LEU A 79 14.41 -4.56 -3.08
N ASN A 80 14.33 -5.87 -2.89
CA ASN A 80 13.30 -6.70 -3.51
C ASN A 80 11.94 -6.44 -2.83
N PRO A 81 10.96 -5.83 -3.52
CA PRO A 81 9.67 -5.47 -2.93
C PRO A 81 8.89 -6.68 -2.41
N LEU A 82 9.01 -7.85 -3.05
CA LEU A 82 8.29 -9.06 -2.64
C LEU A 82 8.68 -9.54 -1.23
N LYS A 83 9.84 -9.14 -0.72
CA LYS A 83 10.26 -9.46 0.64
C LYS A 83 9.57 -8.59 1.69
N HIS A 84 9.19 -7.37 1.31
CA HIS A 84 8.68 -6.31 2.20
C HIS A 84 7.20 -6.04 2.04
N LEU A 85 6.57 -6.45 0.94
CA LEU A 85 5.14 -6.27 0.77
C LEU A 85 4.36 -7.31 1.57
N ASP A 86 3.36 -6.84 2.31
CA ASP A 86 2.34 -7.71 2.88
C ASP A 86 1.19 -7.87 1.87
N PRO A 87 0.72 -9.09 1.56
CA PRO A 87 -0.36 -9.28 0.60
C PRO A 87 -1.66 -8.56 1.00
N PHE A 88 -2.03 -8.58 2.28
CA PHE A 88 -3.24 -7.92 2.75
C PHE A 88 -3.05 -6.40 2.78
N GLY A 89 -1.90 -5.92 3.23
CA GLY A 89 -1.55 -4.50 3.18
C GLY A 89 -1.52 -3.95 1.75
N THR A 90 -1.03 -4.74 0.79
CA THR A 90 -1.01 -4.36 -0.64
C THR A 90 -2.43 -4.32 -1.22
N ILE A 91 -3.28 -5.29 -0.89
CA ILE A 91 -4.70 -5.27 -1.29
C ILE A 91 -5.40 -4.06 -0.68
N ALA A 92 -5.15 -3.76 0.60
CA ALA A 92 -5.71 -2.60 1.27
C ALA A 92 -5.29 -1.30 0.59
N LEU A 93 -4.01 -1.18 0.19
CA LEU A 93 -3.50 -0.02 -0.55
C LEU A 93 -4.23 0.15 -1.90
N LEU A 94 -4.47 -0.95 -2.61
CA LEU A 94 -5.15 -0.93 -3.90
C LEU A 94 -6.63 -0.52 -3.77
N VAL A 95 -7.34 -1.04 -2.78
CA VAL A 95 -8.79 -0.85 -2.62
C VAL A 95 -9.14 0.41 -1.83
N PHE A 96 -8.43 0.68 -0.74
CA PHE A 96 -8.75 1.77 0.19
C PHE A 96 -7.81 2.96 0.07
N GLY A 97 -6.66 2.81 -0.61
CA GLY A 97 -5.64 3.86 -0.72
C GLY A 97 -4.71 3.95 0.49
N PHE A 98 -4.88 3.06 1.47
CA PHE A 98 -4.03 2.91 2.64
C PHE A 98 -3.64 1.45 2.82
N GLY A 99 -2.37 1.20 3.14
CA GLY A 99 -1.84 -0.14 3.35
C GLY A 99 -0.54 -0.09 4.15
N TRP A 100 -0.02 -1.26 4.49
CA TRP A 100 1.20 -1.42 5.27
C TRP A 100 2.15 -2.43 4.62
N ALA A 101 3.43 -2.31 4.95
CA ALA A 101 4.46 -3.27 4.59
C ALA A 101 4.55 -4.39 5.63
N ARG A 102 5.22 -5.48 5.27
CA ARG A 102 5.72 -6.48 6.20
C ARG A 102 6.95 -5.90 6.91
N PRO A 103 6.93 -5.71 8.23
CA PRO A 103 8.00 -5.03 8.95
C PRO A 103 9.29 -5.84 8.99
N VAL A 104 10.45 -5.18 8.92
CA VAL A 104 11.75 -5.84 9.06
C VAL A 104 12.00 -6.22 10.53
N PRO A 105 12.44 -7.47 10.82
CA PRO A 105 12.68 -7.90 12.18
C PRO A 105 13.88 -7.17 12.78
N VAL A 106 13.69 -6.64 13.99
CA VAL A 106 14.71 -5.94 14.78
C VAL A 106 14.80 -6.60 16.15
N ASN A 107 16.00 -7.02 16.54
CA ASN A 107 16.31 -7.52 17.87
C ASN A 107 17.07 -6.44 18.66
N TYR A 108 16.32 -5.67 19.45
CA TYR A 108 16.85 -4.59 20.29
C TYR A 108 17.90 -5.05 21.31
N LEU A 109 17.89 -6.33 21.72
CA LEU A 109 18.87 -6.87 22.68
C LEU A 109 20.28 -6.97 22.09
N ASN A 110 20.41 -6.94 20.76
CA ASN A 110 21.69 -6.98 20.07
C ASN A 110 22.32 -5.58 19.90
N PHE A 111 21.65 -4.51 20.35
CA PHE A 111 22.15 -3.16 20.19
C PHE A 111 23.32 -2.88 21.14
N ARG A 112 24.39 -2.26 20.62
CA ARG A 112 25.55 -1.81 21.42
C ARG A 112 25.16 -0.72 22.43
N ASP A 113 24.25 0.16 22.03
CA ASP A 113 23.63 1.19 22.88
C ASP A 113 22.12 1.12 22.67
N LEU A 114 21.42 0.53 23.64
CA LEU A 114 19.99 0.29 23.55
C LEU A 114 19.18 1.58 23.37
N ARG A 115 19.56 2.66 24.08
CA ARG A 115 18.81 3.92 24.04
C ARG A 115 18.94 4.59 22.67
N LYS A 116 20.16 4.68 22.16
CA LYS A 116 20.40 5.23 20.81
C LYS A 116 19.78 4.35 19.73
N GLY A 117 19.91 3.03 19.87
CA GLY A 117 19.38 2.10 18.87
C GLY A 117 17.86 2.19 18.75
N ILE A 118 17.13 2.25 19.88
CA ILE A 118 15.67 2.44 19.84
C ILE A 118 15.30 3.76 19.15
N PHE A 119 16.00 4.86 19.46
CA PHE A 119 15.70 6.16 18.87
C PHE A 119 16.01 6.25 17.37
N LEU A 120 17.09 5.61 16.91
CA LEU A 120 17.52 5.70 15.52
C LEU A 120 16.76 4.73 14.59
N VAL A 121 16.24 3.62 15.12
CA VAL A 121 15.49 2.60 14.37
C VAL A 121 13.99 2.88 14.34
N ALA A 122 13.48 3.81 15.16
CA ALA A 122 12.07 4.22 15.12
C ALA A 122 11.77 5.09 13.89
#